data_AF-A0A015J458-F1
#
_entry.id   AF-A0A015J458-F1
#
_cell.length_a   1.000
_cell.length_b   1.000
_cell.length_c   1.000
_cell.angle_alpha   90.00
_cell.angle_beta   90.00
_cell.angle_gamma   90.00
#
_symmetry.space_group_name_H-M   'P 1'
#
loop_
_entity.id
_entity.type
_entity.pdbx_description
1 polymer ?
#
loop_
_entity_poly.entity_id
_entity_poly.type
_entity_poly.pdbx_seq_one_letter_code
_entity_poly.pdbx_strand_id
1 'polypeptide(L)'
;MHHGELNIVPHGLSKGYPEYIDFNVLPSRIIKFEKDLIEIINGNISSYYWDIASSIYKEVGYNKAKAPMMLMNRFEVFQPGYYGFNGLYTIVNTLIDLFVNSNNLTKDQTYPLDPMDFIYEEGRNNSITLEDAKEILNDSIEFGVYMHSKEIDD
;
A
#
# COMPACT_ATOMS: atom_id res chain seq x y z
N MET A 1 -9.78 -8.64 23.50
CA MET A 1 -8.86 -9.79 23.40
C MET A 1 -9.51 -11.08 22.87
N HIS A 2 -10.76 -11.47 23.20
CA HIS A 2 -11.28 -12.78 22.76
C HIS A 2 -11.70 -12.94 21.28
N HIS A 3 -12.12 -11.88 20.57
CA HIS A 3 -12.63 -12.04 19.20
C HIS A 3 -11.54 -12.39 18.17
N GLY A 4 -10.34 -11.82 18.32
CA GLY A 4 -9.25 -12.00 17.36
C GLY A 4 -8.63 -13.40 17.41
N GLU A 5 -8.31 -13.90 18.60
CA GLU A 5 -7.74 -15.24 18.77
C GLU A 5 -8.70 -16.36 18.36
N LEU A 6 -10.01 -16.16 18.56
CA LEU A 6 -11.02 -17.20 18.32
C LEU A 6 -11.58 -17.21 16.90
N ASN A 7 -11.59 -16.06 16.20
CA ASN A 7 -12.23 -15.95 14.88
C ASN A 7 -11.27 -15.46 13.79
N ILE A 8 -10.55 -14.35 14.04
CA ILE A 8 -9.72 -13.68 13.02
C ILE A 8 -8.51 -14.55 12.65
N VAL A 9 -7.76 -15.02 13.65
CA VAL A 9 -6.54 -15.83 13.42
C VAL A 9 -6.86 -17.16 12.76
N PRO A 10 -7.80 -17.99 13.26
CA PRO A 10 -8.12 -19.27 12.61
C PRO A 10 -8.66 -19.08 11.19
N HIS A 11 -9.45 -18.02 10.94
CA HIS A 11 -9.97 -17.73 9.61
C HIS A 11 -8.85 -17.40 8.63
N GLY A 12 -7.94 -16.49 8.99
CA GLY A 12 -6.82 -16.13 8.12
C GLY A 12 -5.87 -17.29 7.83
N LEU A 13 -5.56 -18.12 8.84
CA LEU A 13 -4.76 -19.32 8.66
C LEU A 13 -5.44 -20.35 7.74
N SER A 14 -6.77 -20.51 7.83
CA SER A 14 -7.53 -21.40 6.95
C SER A 14 -7.49 -20.96 5.48
N LYS A 15 -7.31 -19.65 5.23
CA LYS A 15 -7.10 -19.07 3.90
C LYS A 15 -5.63 -19.04 3.46
N GLY A 16 -4.72 -19.52 4.30
CA GLY A 16 -3.29 -19.56 4.01
C GLY A 16 -2.55 -18.24 4.22
N TYR A 17 -3.13 -17.28 4.96
CA TYR A 17 -2.41 -16.06 5.32
C TYR A 17 -1.26 -16.37 6.28
N PRO A 18 -0.07 -15.78 6.07
CA PRO A 18 1.12 -16.18 6.79
C PRO A 18 1.05 -15.74 8.26
N GLU A 19 1.32 -16.67 9.16
CA GLU A 19 1.45 -16.37 10.61
C GLU A 19 2.72 -15.55 10.90
N TYR A 20 3.77 -15.76 10.11
CA TYR A 20 5.06 -15.08 10.25
C TYR A 20 5.46 -14.45 8.92
N ILE A 21 5.85 -13.18 8.99
CA ILE A 21 6.38 -12.42 7.86
C ILE A 21 7.77 -11.91 8.23
N ASP A 22 8.77 -12.29 7.45
CA ASP A 22 10.08 -11.65 7.50
C ASP A 22 10.03 -10.32 6.72
N PHE A 23 9.85 -9.22 7.44
CA PHE A 23 9.80 -7.89 6.83
C PHE A 23 11.17 -7.44 6.29
N ASN A 24 12.29 -8.07 6.69
CA ASN A 24 13.62 -7.68 6.21
C ASN A 24 13.85 -8.02 4.73
N VAL A 25 13.14 -9.03 4.21
CA VAL A 25 13.22 -9.40 2.78
C VAL A 25 12.26 -8.59 1.91
N LEU A 26 11.29 -7.89 2.51
CA LEU A 26 10.26 -7.15 1.78
C LEU A 26 10.85 -6.02 0.91
N PRO A 27 11.85 -5.23 1.36
CA PRO A 27 12.50 -4.24 0.50
C PRO A 27 13.06 -4.84 -0.80
N SER A 28 13.77 -5.97 -0.70
CA SER A 28 14.33 -6.67 -1.87
C SER A 28 13.26 -7.18 -2.83
N ARG A 29 12.04 -7.43 -2.35
CA ARG A 29 10.91 -7.79 -3.22
C ARG A 29 10.36 -6.56 -3.94
N ILE A 30 10.22 -5.43 -3.24
CA ILE A 30 9.71 -4.18 -3.81
C ILE A 30 10.64 -3.67 -4.91
N ILE A 31 11.96 -3.70 -4.69
CA ILE A 31 12.97 -3.27 -5.67
C ILE A 31 12.83 -4.01 -7.01
N LYS A 32 12.35 -5.27 -7.01
CA LYS A 32 12.14 -6.03 -8.26
C LYS A 32 11.08 -5.41 -9.17
N PHE A 33 10.18 -4.59 -8.62
CA PHE A 33 9.12 -3.88 -9.36
C PHE A 33 9.53 -2.47 -9.78
N GLU A 34 10.76 -2.02 -9.49
CA GLU A 34 11.23 -0.67 -9.80
C GLU A 34 10.94 -0.27 -11.26
N LYS A 35 11.20 -1.18 -12.20
CA LYS A 35 10.93 -0.93 -13.62
C LYS A 35 9.45 -0.73 -13.92
N ASP A 36 8.59 -1.59 -13.39
CA ASP A 36 7.13 -1.51 -13.61
C ASP A 36 6.58 -0.22 -13.00
N LEU A 37 7.07 0.16 -11.81
CA LEU A 37 6.72 1.41 -11.15
C LEU A 37 7.17 2.63 -11.97
N ILE A 38 8.37 2.61 -12.56
CA ILE A 38 8.85 3.67 -13.47
C ILE A 38 7.93 3.80 -14.70
N GLU A 39 7.47 2.69 -15.27
CA GLU A 39 6.53 2.73 -16.40
C GLU A 39 5.17 3.34 -16.01
N ILE A 40 4.69 3.09 -14.79
CA ILE A 40 3.49 3.74 -14.25
C ILE A 40 3.73 5.24 -14.05
N ILE A 41 4.85 5.63 -13.44
CA ILE A 41 5.23 7.03 -13.20
C ILE A 41 5.31 7.82 -14.50
N ASN A 42 5.85 7.22 -15.56
CA ASN A 42 5.96 7.84 -16.86
C ASN A 42 4.64 7.87 -17.64
N GLY A 43 3.58 7.24 -17.11
CA GLY A 43 2.27 7.14 -17.77
C GLY A 43 2.23 6.15 -18.93
N ASN A 44 3.22 5.25 -19.04
CA ASN A 44 3.28 4.23 -20.08
C ASN A 44 2.34 3.05 -19.77
N ILE A 45 2.09 2.77 -18.49
CA ILE A 45 1.19 1.72 -18.01
C ILE A 45 0.15 2.33 -17.06
N SER A 46 -1.10 1.92 -17.20
CA SER A 46 -2.18 2.33 -16.29
C SER A 46 -2.05 1.64 -14.94
N SER A 47 -2.23 2.40 -13.85
CA SER A 47 -2.38 1.82 -12.52
C SER A 47 -3.74 2.20 -11.93
N TYR A 48 -4.43 1.18 -11.41
CA TYR A 48 -5.73 1.33 -10.76
C TYR A 48 -5.67 2.30 -9.57
N TYR A 49 -4.60 2.21 -8.77
CA TYR A 49 -4.40 3.03 -7.59
C TYR A 49 -4.09 4.48 -7.99
N TRP A 50 -3.24 4.65 -9.01
CA TRP A 50 -2.91 5.94 -9.59
C TRP A 50 -4.12 6.65 -10.18
N ASP A 51 -4.95 5.92 -10.92
CA ASP A 51 -6.15 6.48 -11.56
C ASP A 51 -7.13 7.01 -10.50
N ILE A 52 -7.32 6.27 -9.42
CA ILE A 52 -8.14 6.70 -8.27
C ILE A 52 -7.52 7.95 -7.63
N ALA A 53 -6.24 7.90 -7.25
CA ALA A 53 -5.58 9.00 -6.57
C ALA A 53 -5.57 10.28 -7.43
N SER A 54 -5.19 10.17 -8.70
CA SER A 54 -5.17 11.28 -9.66
C SER A 54 -6.57 11.88 -9.87
N SER A 55 -7.61 11.05 -9.95
CA SER A 55 -8.99 11.54 -10.09
C SER A 55 -9.44 12.40 -8.91
N ILE A 56 -9.14 11.97 -7.67
CA ILE A 56 -9.47 12.70 -6.45
C ILE A 56 -8.74 14.05 -6.41
N TYR A 57 -7.44 14.06 -6.69
CA TYR A 57 -6.65 15.29 -6.70
C TYR A 57 -7.12 16.28 -7.77
N LYS A 58 -7.57 15.79 -8.94
CA LYS A 58 -8.17 16.61 -10.00
C LYS A 58 -9.53 17.17 -9.59
N GLU A 59 -10.34 16.41 -8.86
CA GLU A 59 -11.68 16.80 -8.45
C GLU A 59 -11.67 17.84 -7.32
N VAL A 60 -10.96 17.55 -6.23
CA VAL A 60 -11.02 18.38 -5.00
C VAL A 60 -9.89 19.40 -4.92
N GLY A 61 -8.83 19.23 -5.71
CA GLY A 61 -7.62 20.04 -5.68
C GLY A 61 -6.65 19.63 -4.56
N TYR A 62 -5.37 19.95 -4.76
CA TYR A 62 -4.24 19.50 -3.94
C TYR A 62 -4.45 19.66 -2.42
N ASN A 63 -4.82 20.86 -1.96
CA ASN A 63 -4.94 21.14 -0.52
C ASN A 63 -6.10 20.38 0.14
N LYS A 64 -7.21 20.16 -0.58
CA LYS A 64 -8.34 19.40 -0.04
C LYS A 64 -8.07 17.91 -0.07
N ALA A 65 -7.37 17.42 -1.09
CA ALA A 65 -6.96 16.02 -1.17
C ALA A 65 -6.10 15.65 0.06
N LYS A 66 -5.16 16.49 0.47
CA LYS A 66 -4.31 16.22 1.66
C LYS A 66 -5.01 16.42 3.01
N ALA A 67 -6.29 16.80 3.04
CA ALA A 67 -7.01 16.99 4.29
C ALA A 67 -7.18 15.64 5.03
N PRO A 68 -7.06 15.60 6.38
CA PRO A 68 -7.17 14.35 7.15
C PRO A 68 -8.43 13.52 6.83
N MET A 69 -9.57 14.18 6.65
CA MET A 69 -10.83 13.51 6.29
C MET A 69 -10.77 12.80 4.91
N MET A 70 -10.10 13.41 3.93
CA MET A 70 -9.92 12.83 2.59
C MET A 70 -8.87 11.72 2.57
N LEU A 71 -7.89 11.79 3.47
CA LEU A 71 -6.92 10.73 3.68
C LEU A 71 -7.55 9.54 4.41
N MET A 72 -8.40 9.78 5.42
CA MET A 72 -9.15 8.72 6.12
C MET A 72 -10.08 7.96 5.17
N ASN A 73 -10.82 8.66 4.30
CA ASN A 73 -11.70 8.02 3.30
C ASN A 73 -10.94 7.14 2.29
N ARG A 74 -9.65 7.39 2.11
CA ARG A 74 -8.78 6.62 1.22
C ARG A 74 -8.02 5.51 1.94
N PHE A 75 -7.79 5.67 3.23
CA PHE A 75 -7.01 4.74 4.05
C PHE A 75 -7.53 3.30 3.92
N GLU A 76 -8.85 3.10 3.84
CA GLU A 76 -9.47 1.78 3.64
C GLU A 76 -9.07 1.11 2.31
N VAL A 77 -8.83 1.90 1.26
CA VAL A 77 -8.50 1.42 -0.09
C VAL A 77 -7.02 1.01 -0.21
N PHE A 78 -6.14 1.67 0.54
CA PHE A 78 -4.68 1.50 0.44
C PHE A 78 -4.10 0.64 1.57
N GLN A 79 -4.94 -0.13 2.26
CA GLN A 79 -4.47 -0.97 3.34
C GLN A 79 -3.59 -2.12 2.83
N PRO A 80 -2.57 -2.51 3.62
CA PRO A 80 -1.58 -3.50 3.24
C PRO A 80 -2.07 -4.96 3.34
N GLY A 81 -3.37 -5.22 3.49
CA GLY A 81 -3.91 -6.57 3.73
C GLY A 81 -3.18 -7.31 4.85
N TYR A 82 -2.86 -8.59 4.63
CA TYR A 82 -2.16 -9.45 5.59
C TYR A 82 -0.78 -8.95 6.02
N TYR A 83 -0.18 -7.95 5.37
CA TYR A 83 1.11 -7.42 5.82
C TYR A 83 0.99 -6.49 7.05
N GLY A 84 -0.21 -5.98 7.35
CA GLY A 84 -0.45 -5.10 8.48
C GLY A 84 0.39 -3.82 8.47
N PHE A 85 0.37 -3.09 9.58
CA PHE A 85 1.07 -1.80 9.70
C PHE A 85 2.59 -1.92 9.52
N ASN A 86 3.21 -2.98 10.02
CA ASN A 86 4.65 -3.19 9.86
C ASN A 86 5.03 -3.28 8.38
N GLY A 87 4.25 -4.00 7.57
CA GLY A 87 4.54 -4.10 6.15
C GLY A 87 4.18 -2.84 5.37
N LEU A 88 3.14 -2.10 5.75
CA LEU A 88 2.90 -0.76 5.17
C LEU A 88 4.10 0.15 5.39
N TYR A 89 4.60 0.22 6.63
CA TYR A 89 5.77 1.01 6.98
C TYR A 89 7.00 0.62 6.14
N THR A 90 7.28 -0.69 6.02
CA THR A 90 8.41 -1.17 5.22
C THR A 90 8.22 -0.87 3.73
N ILE A 91 7.00 -1.04 3.19
CA ILE A 91 6.70 -0.74 1.78
C ILE A 91 6.94 0.73 1.46
N VAL A 92 6.32 1.62 2.23
CA VAL A 92 6.40 3.07 2.01
C VAL A 92 7.83 3.56 2.14
N ASN A 93 8.58 3.15 3.18
CA ASN A 93 9.97 3.59 3.33
C ASN A 93 10.87 3.09 2.20
N THR A 94 10.72 1.84 1.77
CA THR A 94 11.51 1.30 0.64
C THR A 94 11.25 2.11 -0.62
N LEU A 95 9.98 2.45 -0.89
CA LEU A 95 9.63 3.25 -2.05
C LEU A 95 10.17 4.67 -1.92
N ILE A 96 10.06 5.33 -0.76
CA ILE A 96 10.65 6.67 -0.52
C ILE A 96 12.15 6.66 -0.85
N ASP A 97 12.88 5.65 -0.37
CA ASP A 97 14.29 5.49 -0.65
C ASP A 97 14.58 5.29 -2.13
N LEU A 98 13.78 4.45 -2.81
CA LEU A 98 13.94 4.15 -4.22
C LEU A 98 13.75 5.34 -5.14
N PHE A 99 12.95 6.31 -4.74
CA PHE A 99 12.29 7.19 -5.69
C PHE A 99 12.33 8.68 -5.32
N VAL A 100 12.24 9.00 -4.05
CA VAL A 100 12.32 10.38 -3.56
C VAL A 100 13.78 10.70 -3.19
N ASN A 101 14.40 9.84 -2.39
CA ASN A 101 15.78 10.07 -1.94
C ASN A 101 16.81 9.86 -3.07
N SER A 102 16.49 9.03 -4.05
CA SER A 102 17.29 8.82 -5.27
C SER A 102 17.11 9.94 -6.32
N ASN A 103 16.14 10.84 -6.12
CA ASN A 103 15.75 11.89 -7.07
C ASN A 103 15.22 11.37 -8.42
N ASN A 104 14.73 10.13 -8.47
CA ASN A 104 14.21 9.50 -9.69
C ASN A 104 12.74 9.84 -10.00
N LEU A 105 12.00 10.47 -9.07
CA LEU A 105 10.70 11.10 -9.37
C LEU A 105 10.76 12.61 -9.33
N THR A 106 10.18 13.21 -10.37
CA THR A 106 9.97 14.65 -10.46
C THR A 106 8.49 15.00 -10.25
N LYS A 107 8.22 16.23 -9.79
CA LYS A 107 6.85 16.74 -9.59
C LYS A 107 6.01 16.72 -10.87
N ASP A 108 6.64 16.91 -12.02
CA ASP A 108 5.93 16.95 -13.31
C ASP A 108 5.44 15.55 -13.70
N GLN A 109 6.18 14.50 -13.35
CA GLN A 109 5.80 13.11 -13.60
C GLN A 109 4.66 12.65 -12.67
N THR A 110 4.67 13.11 -11.41
CA THR A 110 3.65 12.72 -10.43
C THR A 110 2.46 13.67 -10.38
N TYR A 111 2.40 14.70 -11.22
CA TYR A 111 1.29 15.63 -11.15
C TYR A 111 -0.05 14.90 -11.39
N PRO A 112 -1.08 15.10 -10.53
CA PRO A 112 -1.25 16.18 -9.54
C PRO A 112 -0.72 15.91 -8.12
N LEU A 113 -0.18 14.72 -7.86
CA LEU A 113 0.38 14.31 -6.58
C LEU A 113 1.81 14.82 -6.42
N ASP A 114 2.24 15.01 -5.18
CA ASP A 114 3.67 15.11 -4.92
C ASP A 114 4.29 13.69 -4.87
N PRO A 115 5.61 13.56 -5.10
CA PRO A 115 6.26 12.25 -5.18
C PRO A 115 6.09 11.35 -3.95
N MET A 116 5.93 11.92 -2.76
CA MET A 116 5.69 11.14 -1.53
C MET A 116 4.29 10.54 -1.52
N ASP A 117 3.30 11.35 -1.92
CA ASP A 117 1.92 10.87 -2.01
C ASP A 117 1.79 9.79 -3.10
N PHE A 118 2.46 9.93 -4.25
CA PHE A 118 2.47 8.91 -5.31
C PHE A 118 2.92 7.53 -4.79
N ILE A 119 4.02 7.52 -4.05
CA ILE A 119 4.64 6.32 -3.48
C ILE A 119 3.72 5.62 -2.48
N TYR A 120 3.04 6.39 -1.64
CA TYR A 120 2.11 5.84 -0.67
C TYR A 120 0.98 5.05 -1.35
N GLU A 121 0.50 5.52 -2.51
CA GLU A 121 -0.66 4.93 -3.20
C GLU A 121 -0.29 3.69 -4.06
N GLU A 122 0.92 3.61 -4.63
CA GLU A 122 1.28 2.62 -5.67
C GLU A 122 1.92 1.31 -5.19
N GLY A 123 2.01 1.08 -3.89
CA GLY A 123 2.96 0.11 -3.33
C GLY A 123 2.74 -1.40 -3.56
N ARG A 124 2.01 -1.91 -4.59
CA ARG A 124 1.78 -3.37 -4.81
C ARG A 124 1.43 -3.82 -6.24
N ASN A 125 2.04 -4.91 -6.73
CA ASN A 125 1.39 -5.89 -7.62
C ASN A 125 2.11 -7.28 -7.65
N ASN A 126 1.37 -8.39 -7.92
CA ASN A 126 1.93 -9.68 -8.39
C ASN A 126 0.86 -10.72 -8.84
N SER A 127 1.09 -11.34 -10.01
CA SER A 127 0.73 -12.70 -10.51
C SER A 127 -0.67 -13.33 -10.39
N ILE A 128 -1.66 -12.65 -9.80
CA ILE A 128 -3.08 -13.06 -9.81
C ILE A 128 -3.90 -11.99 -10.57
N THR A 129 -5.14 -12.28 -10.95
CA THR A 129 -5.95 -11.23 -11.60
C THR A 129 -6.12 -10.07 -10.62
N LEU A 130 -6.18 -8.83 -11.12
CA LEU A 130 -6.29 -7.63 -10.28
C LEU A 130 -7.49 -7.72 -9.33
N GLU A 131 -8.56 -8.38 -9.74
CA GLU A 131 -9.77 -8.54 -8.95
C GLU A 131 -9.57 -9.55 -7.81
N ASP A 132 -9.00 -10.72 -8.10
CA ASP A 132 -8.65 -11.71 -7.07
C ASP A 132 -7.64 -11.14 -6.06
N ALA A 133 -6.69 -10.31 -6.54
CA ALA A 133 -5.73 -9.62 -5.68
C ALA A 133 -6.41 -8.69 -4.68
N LYS A 134 -7.42 -7.94 -5.14
CA LYS A 134 -8.18 -7.02 -4.30
C LYS A 134 -9.04 -7.75 -3.29
N GLU A 135 -9.69 -8.85 -3.69
CA GLU A 135 -10.48 -9.65 -2.78
C GLU A 135 -9.62 -10.19 -1.63
N ILE A 136 -8.46 -10.77 -1.95
CA ILE A 136 -7.50 -11.25 -0.95
C ILE A 136 -6.96 -10.08 -0.11
N LEU A 137 -6.64 -8.93 -0.72
CA LEU A 137 -6.16 -7.75 -0.02
C LEU A 137 -7.17 -7.32 1.05
N ASN A 138 -8.43 -7.10 0.65
CA ASN A 138 -9.50 -6.61 1.51
C ASN A 138 -9.85 -7.60 2.62
N ASP A 139 -9.98 -8.88 2.27
CA ASP A 139 -10.31 -9.95 3.22
C ASP A 139 -9.21 -10.15 4.27
N SER A 140 -7.96 -9.89 3.91
CA SER A 140 -6.81 -10.10 4.79
C SER A 140 -6.46 -8.90 5.67
N ILE A 141 -7.15 -7.77 5.54
CA ILE A 141 -6.91 -6.55 6.32
C ILE A 141 -7.00 -6.82 7.81
N GLU A 142 -8.12 -7.39 8.27
CA GLU A 142 -8.39 -7.58 9.69
C GLU A 142 -7.36 -8.54 10.32
N PHE A 143 -6.98 -9.59 9.59
CA PHE A 143 -5.91 -10.51 9.97
C PHE A 143 -4.56 -9.80 10.08
N GLY A 144 -4.17 -9.01 9.07
CA GLY A 144 -2.90 -8.31 9.05
C GLY A 144 -2.78 -7.25 10.14
N VAL A 145 -3.86 -6.49 10.39
CA VAL A 145 -3.92 -5.55 11.52
C VAL A 145 -3.74 -6.32 12.82
N TYR A 146 -4.48 -7.40 13.05
CA TYR A 146 -4.39 -8.14 14.31
C TYR A 146 -3.00 -8.78 14.54
N MET A 147 -2.42 -9.42 13.52
CA MET A 147 -1.18 -10.19 13.64
C MET A 147 0.11 -9.36 13.53
N HIS A 148 0.07 -8.26 12.77
CA HIS A 148 1.27 -7.54 12.34
C HIS A 148 1.19 -6.03 12.55
N SER A 149 0.24 -5.57 13.37
CA SER A 149 0.37 -4.30 14.07
C SER A 149 0.98 -4.62 15.44
N LYS A 150 2.19 -4.12 15.72
CA LYS A 150 2.64 -4.11 17.11
C LYS A 150 1.71 -3.16 17.87
N GLU A 151 1.21 -3.56 19.04
CA GLU A 151 0.80 -2.56 20.02
C GLU A 151 2.00 -1.62 20.19
N ILE A 152 1.76 -0.32 19.99
CA ILE A 152 2.71 0.68 20.43
C ILE A 152 2.67 0.57 21.96
N ASP A 153 3.52 -0.27 22.51
CA ASP A 153 3.83 -0.23 23.94
C ASP A 153 4.52 1.13 24.16
N ASP A 154 3.78 2.06 24.77
CA ASP A 154 4.23 3.35 25.27
C ASP A 154 5.38 3.20 26.30
#